data_AF-A0A412CGD1-F1
#
_entry.id   AF-A0A412CGD1-F1
#
_cell.length_a   1.000
_cell.length_b   1.000
_cell.length_c   1.000
_cell.angle_alpha   90.00
_cell.angle_beta   90.00
_cell.angle_gamma   90.00
#
_symmetry.space_group_name_H-M   'P 1'
#
loop_
_entity.id
_entity.type
_entity.pdbx_description
1 polymer ?
#
loop_
_entity_poly.entity_id
_entity_poly.type
_entity_poly.pdbx_seq_one_letter_code
_entity_poly.pdbx_strand_id
1 'polypeptide(L)' 'MIGDVIKKARIKKNMTQQEIANKADVSRAYYADVERGRYTPSLKLLAKLGSILDINLNFLKKIDGNTSQK' A
#
# COMPACT_ATOMS: atom_id res chain seq x y z
N MET A 1 0.24 -3.30 -10.81
CA MET A 1 0.24 -4.07 -9.54
C MET A 1 -0.20 -3.17 -8.39
N ILE A 2 -0.42 -3.69 -7.18
CA ILE A 2 -0.87 -2.91 -6.02
C ILE A 2 0.06 -1.73 -5.68
N GLY A 3 1.37 -1.92 -5.79
CA GLY A 3 2.38 -0.88 -5.55
C GLY A 3 2.18 0.34 -6.46
N ASP A 4 1.78 0.13 -7.71
CA ASP A 4 1.49 1.22 -8.65
C ASP A 4 0.25 2.02 -8.24
N VAL A 5 -0.78 1.35 -7.71
CA VAL A 5 -1.99 2.02 -7.22
C VAL A 5 -1.65 2.90 -6.03
N ILE A 6 -0.89 2.36 -5.06
CA ILE A 6 -0.42 3.09 -3.89
C ILE A 6 0.42 4.30 -4.30
N LYS A 7 1.36 4.11 -5.23
CA LYS A 7 2.22 5.19 -5.74
C LYS A 7 1.42 6.28 -6.44
N LYS A 8 0.46 5.92 -7.30
CA LYS A 8 -0.41 6.90 -7.99
C LYS A 8 -1.27 7.68 -7.00
N ALA A 9 -1.84 7.01 -6.00
CA ALA A 9 -2.64 7.66 -4.98
C ALA A 9 -1.80 8.64 -4.13
N ARG A 10 -0.57 8.24 -3.76
CA ARG A 10 0.35 9.11 -3.04
C ARG A 10 0.68 10.37 -3.85
N ILE A 11 1.02 10.22 -5.13
CA ILE A 11 1.32 11.36 -6.02
C ILE A 11 0.11 12.27 -6.16
N LYS A 12 -1.11 11.71 -6.30
CA LYS A 12 -2.35 12.49 -6.37
C LYS A 12 -2.61 13.32 -5.10
N LYS A 13 -2.15 12.85 -3.93
CA LYS A 13 -2.21 13.59 -2.67
C LYS A 13 -1.04 14.55 -2.44
N ASN A 14 -0.09 14.67 -3.38
CA ASN A 14 1.14 15.46 -3.23
C ASN A 14 1.95 15.10 -1.98
N MET A 15 1.95 13.81 -1.61
CA MET A 15 2.70 13.33 -0.45
C MET A 15 4.01 12.67 -0.86
N THR A 16 5.03 12.84 -0.03
CA THR A 16 6.30 12.12 -0.13
C THR A 16 6.19 10.72 0.45
N GLN A 17 7.13 9.83 0.09
CA GLN A 17 7.22 8.50 0.68
C GLN A 17 7.44 8.56 2.20
N GLN A 18 8.19 9.56 2.67
CA GLN A 18 8.46 9.75 4.10
C GLN A 18 7.19 10.12 4.87
N GLU A 19 6.35 11.02 4.34
CA GLU A 19 5.12 11.41 5.00
C GLU A 19 4.13 10.25 5.11
N ILE A 20 4.00 9.43 4.05
CA ILE A 20 3.16 8.23 4.13
C ILE A 20 3.74 7.23 5.12
N ALA A 21 5.06 7.00 5.10
CA ALA A 21 5.71 6.09 6.04
C ALA A 21 5.50 6.52 7.50
N ASN A 22 5.65 7.82 7.81
CA ASN A 22 5.38 8.37 9.13
C ASN A 22 3.91 8.17 9.54
N LYS A 23 2.95 8.51 8.67
CA LYS A 23 1.52 8.30 8.96
C LYS A 23 1.16 6.82 9.10
N ALA A 24 1.82 5.96 8.33
CA ALA A 24 1.63 4.51 8.34
C ALA A 24 2.40 3.81 9.47
N ASP A 25 3.24 4.53 10.24
CA ASP A 25 4.09 3.99 11.30
C ASP A 25 4.99 2.84 10.79
N VAL A 26 5.68 3.10 9.68
CA VAL A 26 6.60 2.17 9.04
C VAL A 26 7.86 2.90 8.58
N SER A 27 8.91 2.17 8.26
CA SER A 27 10.10 2.79 7.66
C SER A 27 9.83 3.27 6.23
N ARG A 28 10.49 4.37 5.83
CA ARG A 28 10.41 4.90 4.47
C ARG A 28 10.94 3.91 3.43
N ALA A 29 11.96 3.13 3.78
CA ALA A 29 12.51 2.07 2.93
C ALA A 29 11.44 1.00 2.64
N TYR A 30 10.78 0.51 3.70
CA TYR A 30 9.74 -0.49 3.59
C TYR A 30 8.53 0.01 2.78
N TYR A 31 8.07 1.25 3.00
CA TYR A 31 7.02 1.83 2.15
C TYR A 31 7.46 1.93 0.67
N ALA A 32 8.72 2.29 0.42
CA ALA A 32 9.24 2.34 -0.94
C ALA A 32 9.38 0.95 -1.58
N ASP A 33 9.52 -0.12 -0.80
CA ASP A 33 9.47 -1.50 -1.28
C ASP A 33 8.05 -1.94 -1.65
N VAL A 34 7.06 -1.51 -0.88
CA VAL A 34 5.65 -1.72 -1.18
C VAL A 34 5.27 -1.04 -2.51
N GLU A 35 5.69 0.20 -2.74
CA GLU A 35 5.44 0.89 -4.02
C GLU A 35 6.10 0.20 -5.21
N ARG A 36 7.25 -0.45 -5.00
CA ARG A 36 7.97 -1.21 -6.04
C ARG A 36 7.44 -2.64 -6.23
N GLY A 37 6.48 -3.07 -5.41
CA GLY A 37 5.96 -4.45 -5.44
C GLY A 37 6.94 -5.50 -4.92
N ARG A 38 8.01 -5.09 -4.22
CA ARG A 38 8.98 -6.02 -3.60
C ARG A 38 8.44 -6.68 -2.33
N TYR A 39 7.45 -6.04 -1.71
CA TYR A 39 6.82 -6.55 -0.50
C TYR A 39 5.30 -6.49 -0.65
N THR A 40 4.63 -7.57 -0.26
CA THR A 40 3.16 -7.60 -0.15
C THR A 40 2.77 -7.10 1.25
N PRO A 41 2.27 -5.86 1.38
CA PRO A 41 1.87 -5.31 2.68
C PRO A 41 0.78 -6.16 3.34
N SER A 42 0.81 -6.26 4.67
CA SER A 42 -0.22 -6.97 5.42
C SER A 42 -1.59 -6.28 5.27
N LEU A 43 -2.68 -7.02 5.53
CA LEU A 43 -4.04 -6.45 5.48
C LEU A 43 -4.20 -5.23 6.40
N LYS A 44 -3.54 -5.25 7.57
CA LYS A 44 -3.53 -4.13 8.52
C LYS A 44 -2.88 -2.89 7.90
N LEU A 45 -1.72 -3.05 7.26
CA LEU A 45 -1.04 -1.95 6.61
C LEU A 45 -1.82 -1.45 5.40
N LEU A 46 -2.41 -2.35 4.63
CA LEU A 46 -3.30 -1.98 3.53
C LEU A 46 -4.46 -1.14 4.04
N ALA A 47 -5.21 -1.60 5.05
CA ALA A 47 -6.30 -0.80 5.63
C ALA A 47 -5.83 0.61 6.05
N LYS A 48 -4.66 0.71 6.70
CA LYS A 48 -4.08 1.99 7.11
C LYS A 48 -3.71 2.88 5.91
N LEU A 49 -3.06 2.32 4.89
CA LEU A 49 -2.73 3.04 3.65
C LEU A 49 -4.00 3.47 2.90
N GLY A 50 -5.05 2.66 2.92
CA GLY A 50 -6.35 2.99 2.33
C GLY A 50 -6.94 4.25 2.93
N SER A 51 -6.95 4.34 4.27
CA SER A 51 -7.40 5.54 4.98
C SER A 51 -6.50 6.76 4.71
N ILE A 52 -5.18 6.59 4.68
CA ILE A 52 -4.24 7.70 4.44
C ILE A 52 -4.36 8.23 3.01
N LEU A 53 -4.45 7.33 2.03
CA LEU A 53 -4.42 7.62 0.60
C LEU A 53 -5.83 7.83 0.02
N ASP A 54 -6.88 7.68 0.82
CA ASP A 54 -8.28 7.75 0.40
C ASP A 54 -8.57 6.85 -0.81
N ILE A 55 -8.12 5.59 -0.68
CA ILE A 55 -8.32 4.55 -1.68
C ILE A 55 -9.06 3.38 -1.05
N ASN A 56 -10.13 2.96 -1.71
CA ASN A 56 -10.86 1.77 -1.31
C ASN A 56 -10.07 0.53 -1.70
N LEU A 57 -9.28 -0.03 -0.79
CA LEU A 57 -8.44 -1.21 -1.05
C LEU A 57 -9.23 -2.52 -1.08
N ASN A 58 -10.56 -2.52 -0.93
CA ASN A 58 -11.35 -3.74 -0.96
C ASN A 58 -11.31 -4.44 -2.32
N PHE A 59 -10.99 -3.74 -3.43
CA PHE A 59 -10.82 -4.40 -4.73
C PHE A 59 -9.63 -5.37 -4.75
N LEU A 60 -8.67 -5.23 -3.82
CA LEU A 60 -7.50 -6.12 -3.72
C LEU A 60 -7.84 -7.50 -3.16
N LYS A 61 -8.94 -7.63 -2.40
CA LYS A 61 -9.46 -8.94 -1.97
C LYS A 61 -9.71 -9.89 -3.15
N LYS A 62 -9.94 -9.35 -4.36
CA LYS A 62 -10.16 -10.13 -5.58
C LYS A 62 -8.86 -10.54 -6.31
N ILE A 63 -7.74 -9.88 -6.02
CA ILE A 63 -6.48 -10.13 -6.75
C ILE A 63 -5.62 -11.18 -6.02
N ASP A 64 -5.72 -11.26 -4.68
CA ASP A 64 -5.02 -12.26 -3.85
C ASP A 64 -5.76 -13.61 -3.72
N GLY A 65 -6.82 -13.83 -4.52
CA GLY A 65 -7.54 -15.10 -4.62
C GLY A 65 -6.76 -16.25 -5.28
N ASN A 66 -5.42 -16.17 -5.30
CA ASN A 66 -4.53 -17.24 -5.74
C ASN A 66 -3.42 -17.53 -4.70
N THR A 67 -3.68 -17.24 -3.43
CA THR A 67 -2.91 -17.86 -2.34
C THR A 67 -3.56 -19.22 -2.06
N SER A 68 -2.95 -20.27 -2.61
CA SER A 68 -3.31 -21.65 -2.33
C SER A 68 -3.53 -21.85 -0.83
N GLN A 69 -4.77 -22.17 -0.46
CA GLN A 69 -5.03 -22.94 0.73
C GLN A 69 -4.32 -24.28 0.54
N LYS A 70 -3.32 -24.56 1.38
CA LYS A 70 -2.83 -25.91 1.64
C LYS A 70 -2.87 -26.13 3.14
#